data_AF-A0A3N7JWY3-F1
#
_entry.id   AF-A0A3N7JWY3-F1
#
_cell.length_a   1.000
_cell.length_b   1.000
_cell.length_c   1.000
_cell.angle_alpha   90.00
_cell.angle_beta   90.00
_cell.angle_gamma   90.00
#
_symmetry.space_group_name_H-M   'P 1'
#
loop_
_entity.id
_entity.type
_entity.pdbx_description
1 polymer ?
#
loop_
_entity_poly.entity_id
_entity_poly.type
_entity_poly.pdbx_seq_one_letter_code
_entity_poly.pdbx_strand_id
1 'polypeptide(L)'
;MAVQDHESDWQDTQQSGQPGVAPTHEVHRPAAQPQPLSWRHPLVLTLVALSIVAVLTLGVRGCTERKARLAREEMARVNAQTAHQMQLQAEQQQREEIARQQARQAALDQQEAAKRQAAREREQQEEAARRAEVAEAERKEQAWAKFYRKPASCNDAMTMACTNDYIRAKRDFERKYAKGEL
;
A
#
# COMPACT_ATOMS: atom_id res chain seq x y z
N MET A 1 9.40 0.66 -11.96
CA MET A 1 10.66 -0.06 -12.26
C MET A 1 10.26 -1.44 -12.72
N ALA A 2 10.38 -1.68 -14.03
CA ALA A 2 10.01 -2.93 -14.69
C ALA A 2 11.10 -3.96 -14.39
N VAL A 3 10.70 -5.12 -13.88
CA VAL A 3 11.60 -6.28 -13.73
C VAL A 3 11.49 -7.09 -15.02
N GLN A 4 12.63 -7.18 -15.69
CA GLN A 4 12.86 -7.87 -16.94
C GLN A 4 12.75 -9.39 -16.78
N ASP A 5 12.32 -9.99 -17.88
CA ASP A 5 12.25 -11.40 -18.18
C ASP A 5 13.56 -12.16 -17.93
N HIS A 6 13.43 -13.41 -17.47
CA HIS A 6 14.41 -14.43 -17.80
C HIS A 6 13.69 -15.76 -18.05
N GLU A 7 13.19 -15.85 -19.27
CA GLU A 7 12.86 -17.10 -19.96
C GLU A 7 14.19 -17.80 -20.25
N SER A 8 14.44 -18.94 -19.60
CA SER A 8 15.55 -19.83 -19.94
C SER A 8 14.98 -21.18 -20.34
N ASP A 9 14.49 -21.17 -21.58
CA ASP A 9 14.73 -22.15 -22.64
C ASP A 9 15.77 -23.22 -22.30
N TRP A 10 15.33 -24.46 -22.12
CA TRP A 10 16.18 -25.65 -22.24
C TRP A 10 15.63 -26.49 -23.38
N GLN A 11 16.27 -26.32 -24.53
CA GLN A 11 15.98 -26.96 -25.80
C GLN A 11 16.27 -28.46 -25.78
N ASP A 12 15.40 -29.16 -26.49
CA ASP A 12 15.59 -30.48 -27.08
C ASP A 12 17.03 -30.74 -27.56
N THR A 13 17.58 -31.88 -27.17
CA THR A 13 18.65 -32.53 -27.92
C THR A 13 18.25 -33.98 -28.20
N GLN A 14 17.41 -34.15 -29.21
CA GLN A 14 17.38 -35.37 -30.01
C GLN A 14 18.52 -35.30 -31.04
N GLN A 15 19.42 -36.27 -31.04
CA GLN A 15 20.22 -36.53 -32.25
C GLN A 15 20.44 -38.03 -32.47
N SER A 16 19.93 -38.42 -33.62
CA SER A 16 19.97 -39.69 -34.33
C SER A 16 21.38 -40.10 -34.76
N GLY A 17 21.63 -41.42 -34.73
CA GLY A 17 22.75 -42.06 -35.41
C GLY A 17 22.32 -43.42 -35.95
N GLN A 18 22.03 -43.47 -37.25
CA GLN A 18 21.63 -44.65 -38.01
C GLN A 18 22.87 -45.27 -38.74
N PRO A 19 22.73 -46.33 -39.57
CA PRO A 19 23.51 -47.57 -39.52
C PRO A 19 24.75 -47.60 -40.45
N GLY A 20 25.78 -48.33 -40.05
CA GLY A 20 26.97 -48.60 -40.87
C GLY A 20 27.11 -50.09 -41.21
N VAL A 21 27.01 -50.40 -42.50
CA VAL A 21 27.25 -51.72 -43.13
C VAL A 21 28.64 -51.72 -43.77
N ALA A 22 29.32 -52.89 -43.73
CA ALA A 22 30.35 -53.45 -44.67
C ALA A 22 31.63 -54.00 -43.94
N PRO A 23 32.51 -54.79 -44.60
CA PRO A 23 32.30 -56.21 -44.91
C PRO A 23 33.52 -57.13 -44.56
N THR A 24 33.34 -58.45 -44.77
CA THR A 24 34.34 -59.54 -45.02
C THR A 24 35.43 -59.85 -43.98
N HIS A 25 35.45 -61.09 -43.47
CA HIS A 25 36.37 -62.13 -43.98
C HIS A 25 36.05 -63.51 -43.35
N GLU A 26 35.75 -64.48 -44.22
CA GLU A 26 35.68 -65.89 -43.86
C GLU A 26 37.08 -66.41 -43.51
N VAL A 27 37.23 -66.96 -42.31
CA VAL A 27 38.30 -67.90 -41.96
C VAL A 27 37.62 -69.18 -41.51
N HIS A 28 37.58 -70.14 -42.42
CA HIS A 28 37.19 -71.52 -42.17
C HIS A 28 38.10 -72.13 -41.09
N ARG A 29 37.54 -72.47 -39.93
CA ARG A 29 38.20 -73.19 -38.84
C ARG A 29 37.40 -74.46 -38.54
N PRO A 30 38.03 -75.63 -38.42
CA PRO A 30 37.35 -76.92 -38.40
C PRO A 30 36.39 -77.07 -37.22
N ALA A 31 35.28 -77.76 -37.51
CA ALA A 31 34.18 -78.04 -36.60
C ALA A 31 34.67 -78.72 -35.30
N ALA A 32 34.55 -78.00 -34.19
CA ALA A 32 34.57 -78.60 -32.87
C ALA A 32 33.17 -79.17 -32.59
N GLN A 33 33.12 -80.47 -32.33
CA GLN A 33 31.92 -81.26 -32.00
C GLN A 33 31.05 -80.55 -30.95
N PRO A 34 29.72 -80.43 -31.16
CA PRO A 34 28.82 -80.01 -30.11
C PRO A 34 28.77 -81.10 -29.05
N GLN A 35 29.38 -80.84 -27.89
CA GLN A 35 29.09 -81.66 -26.72
C GLN A 35 27.62 -81.46 -26.37
N PRO A 36 26.83 -82.54 -26.19
CA PRO A 36 25.43 -82.43 -25.81
C PRO A 36 25.37 -81.87 -24.39
N LEU A 37 25.17 -80.55 -24.28
CA LEU A 37 24.78 -79.93 -23.02
C LEU A 37 23.43 -80.53 -22.64
N SER A 38 23.45 -81.33 -21.57
CA SER A 38 22.29 -81.99 -20.98
C SER A 38 21.13 -81.01 -20.80
N TRP A 39 20.05 -81.27 -21.54
CA TRP A 39 18.87 -80.44 -21.73
C TRP A 39 17.97 -80.23 -20.49
N ARG A 40 18.50 -80.47 -19.28
CA ARG A 40 17.77 -80.36 -18.01
C ARG A 40 18.21 -79.19 -17.12
N HIS A 41 19.27 -78.46 -17.49
CA HIS A 41 19.80 -77.35 -16.68
C HIS A 41 19.36 -75.90 -17.05
N PRO A 42 18.87 -75.55 -18.28
CA PRO A 42 18.62 -74.14 -18.60
C PRO A 42 17.40 -73.54 -17.87
N LEU A 43 16.35 -74.34 -17.64
CA LEU A 43 15.13 -73.92 -16.93
C LEU A 43 15.36 -73.64 -15.45
N VAL A 44 16.27 -74.40 -14.83
CA VAL A 44 16.64 -74.19 -13.42
C VAL A 44 17.45 -72.90 -13.27
N LEU A 45 18.37 -72.63 -14.21
CA LEU A 45 19.17 -71.40 -14.21
C LEU A 45 18.32 -70.14 -14.43
N THR A 46 17.30 -70.19 -15.29
CA THR A 46 16.41 -69.04 -15.51
C THR A 46 15.52 -68.76 -14.31
N LEU A 47 14.99 -69.78 -13.63
CA LEU A 47 14.21 -69.59 -12.40
C LEU A 47 15.05 -69.01 -11.26
N VAL A 48 16.31 -69.45 -11.13
CA VAL A 48 17.27 -68.88 -10.16
C VAL A 48 17.60 -67.42 -10.52
N ALA A 49 17.80 -67.10 -11.79
CA ALA A 49 18.03 -65.72 -12.22
C ALA A 49 16.80 -64.82 -11.92
N LEU A 50 15.60 -65.30 -12.19
CA LEU A 50 14.35 -64.58 -11.91
C LEU A 50 14.13 -64.36 -10.41
N SER A 51 14.44 -65.34 -9.56
CA SER A 51 14.32 -65.18 -8.11
C SER A 51 15.31 -64.15 -7.57
N ILE A 52 16.55 -64.14 -8.07
CA ILE A 52 17.55 -63.12 -7.74
C ILE A 52 17.04 -61.73 -8.15
N VAL A 53 16.53 -61.57 -9.38
CA VAL A 53 15.97 -60.29 -9.85
C VAL A 53 14.75 -59.87 -9.01
N ALA A 54 13.87 -60.80 -8.64
CA ALA A 54 12.72 -60.51 -7.79
C ALA A 54 13.15 -60.01 -6.40
N VAL A 55 14.13 -60.66 -5.77
CA VAL A 55 14.68 -60.22 -4.47
C VAL A 55 15.35 -58.84 -4.60
N LEU A 56 16.13 -58.61 -5.67
CA LEU A 56 16.77 -57.32 -5.92
C LEU A 56 15.74 -56.21 -6.12
N THR A 57 14.69 -56.45 -6.90
CA THR A 57 13.64 -55.44 -7.15
C THR A 57 12.83 -55.12 -5.91
N LEU A 58 12.53 -56.11 -5.05
CA LEU A 58 11.90 -55.88 -3.74
C LEU A 58 12.82 -55.09 -2.80
N GLY A 59 14.11 -55.40 -2.77
CA GLY A 59 15.10 -54.67 -1.98
C GLY A 59 15.24 -53.20 -2.42
N VAL A 60 15.31 -52.95 -3.73
CA VAL A 60 15.34 -51.59 -4.29
C VAL A 60 14.05 -50.84 -3.95
N ARG A 61 12.87 -51.45 -4.13
CA ARG A 61 11.60 -50.83 -3.76
C ARG A 61 11.56 -50.41 -2.29
N GLY A 62 11.92 -51.31 -1.38
CA GLY A 62 11.98 -51.01 0.05
C GLY A 62 12.97 -49.87 0.38
N CYS A 63 14.12 -49.82 -0.30
CA CYS A 63 15.08 -48.74 -0.14
C CYS A 63 14.53 -47.39 -0.64
N THR A 64 13.88 -47.38 -1.82
CA THR A 64 13.27 -46.16 -2.38
C THR A 64 12.14 -45.63 -1.52
N GLU A 65 11.30 -46.50 -0.95
CA GLU A 65 10.23 -46.10 -0.05
C GLU A 65 10.76 -45.51 1.26
N ARG A 66 11.82 -46.08 1.83
CA ARG A 66 12.47 -45.51 3.02
C ARG A 66 13.05 -44.13 2.74
N LYS A 67 13.75 -43.95 1.60
CA LYS A 67 14.27 -42.64 1.19
C LYS A 67 13.16 -41.64 0.95
N ALA A 68 12.06 -42.06 0.32
CA ALA A 68 10.90 -41.21 0.09
C ALA A 68 10.22 -40.77 1.39
N ARG A 69 10.16 -41.62 2.42
CA ARG A 69 9.62 -41.25 3.74
C ARG A 69 10.49 -40.19 4.42
N LEU A 70 11.81 -40.38 4.45
CA LEU A 70 12.74 -39.40 5.02
C LEU A 70 12.69 -38.05 4.28
N ALA A 71 12.66 -38.08 2.94
CA ALA A 71 12.53 -36.87 2.14
C ALA A 71 11.21 -36.12 2.41
N ARG A 72 10.10 -36.84 2.62
CA ARG A 72 8.81 -36.23 2.99
C ARG A 72 8.84 -35.60 4.38
N GLU A 73 9.53 -36.20 5.34
CA GLU A 73 9.69 -35.63 6.68
C GLU A 73 10.51 -34.34 6.65
N GLU A 74 11.61 -34.31 5.90
CA GLU A 74 12.41 -33.10 5.72
C GLU A 74 11.62 -32.00 5.00
N MET A 75 10.93 -32.33 3.90
CA MET A 75 10.06 -31.37 3.22
C MET A 75 8.93 -30.88 4.12
N ALA A 76 8.34 -31.73 4.96
CA ALA A 76 7.30 -31.32 5.90
C ALA A 76 7.83 -30.31 6.93
N ARG A 77 9.06 -30.50 7.44
CA ARG A 77 9.71 -29.55 8.35
C ARG A 77 10.00 -28.21 7.68
N VAL A 78 10.57 -28.24 6.48
CA VAL A 78 10.85 -27.02 5.70
C VAL A 78 9.54 -26.31 5.36
N ASN A 79 8.51 -27.03 4.92
CA ASN A 79 7.19 -26.44 4.63
C ASN A 79 6.55 -25.82 5.87
N ALA A 80 6.66 -26.46 7.05
CA ALA A 80 6.15 -25.91 8.29
C ALA A 80 6.90 -24.62 8.69
N GLN A 81 8.23 -24.60 8.54
CA GLN A 81 9.05 -23.41 8.79
C GLN A 81 8.71 -22.27 7.83
N THR A 82 8.62 -22.56 6.53
CA THR A 82 8.26 -21.58 5.51
C THR A 82 6.85 -21.05 5.72
N ALA A 83 5.88 -21.92 6.06
CA ALA A 83 4.51 -21.49 6.36
C ALA A 83 4.48 -20.55 7.56
N HIS A 84 5.25 -20.84 8.61
CA HIS A 84 5.36 -19.96 9.77
C HIS A 84 5.99 -18.62 9.41
N GLN A 85 7.06 -18.62 8.61
CA GLN A 85 7.73 -17.40 8.16
C GLN A 85 6.79 -16.53 7.29
N MET A 86 6.04 -17.14 6.39
CA MET A 86 5.03 -16.43 5.59
C MET A 86 3.92 -15.85 6.45
N GLN A 87 3.47 -16.56 7.50
CA GLN A 87 2.47 -16.04 8.42
C GLN A 87 2.96 -14.80 9.17
N LEU A 88 4.21 -14.81 9.63
CA LEU A 88 4.80 -13.65 10.29
C LEU A 88 4.94 -12.46 9.33
N GLN A 89 5.36 -12.70 8.09
CA GLN A 89 5.45 -11.64 7.08
C GLN A 89 4.08 -11.05 6.74
N ALA A 90 3.05 -11.90 6.58
CA ALA A 90 1.69 -11.45 6.33
C ALA A 90 1.15 -10.62 7.50
N GLU A 91 1.41 -11.02 8.75
CA GLU A 91 1.00 -10.24 9.92
C GLU A 91 1.72 -8.88 9.98
N GLN A 92 3.02 -8.84 9.66
CA GLN A 92 3.77 -7.58 9.59
C GLN A 92 3.21 -6.64 8.52
N GLN A 93 2.90 -7.16 7.33
CA GLN A 93 2.29 -6.37 6.26
C GLN A 93 0.92 -5.82 6.67
N GLN A 94 0.07 -6.64 7.30
CA GLN A 94 -1.23 -6.18 7.80
C GLN A 94 -1.08 -5.06 8.84
N ARG A 95 -0.14 -5.21 9.79
CA ARG A 95 0.13 -4.16 10.80
C ARG A 95 0.61 -2.87 10.15
N GLU A 96 1.47 -2.95 9.14
CA GLU A 96 1.96 -1.79 8.42
C GLU A 96 0.84 -1.09 7.63
N GLU A 97 -0.03 -1.85 6.97
CA GLU A 97 -1.18 -1.29 6.26
C GLU A 97 -2.15 -0.58 7.21
N ILE A 98 -2.47 -1.19 8.34
CA ILE A 98 -3.30 -0.58 9.38
C ILE A 98 -2.64 0.70 9.90
N ALA A 99 -1.34 0.68 10.20
CA ALA A 99 -0.61 1.86 10.65
C ALA A 99 -0.61 2.99 9.60
N ARG A 100 -0.44 2.65 8.32
CA ARG A 100 -0.51 3.61 7.20
C ARG A 100 -1.91 4.21 7.07
N GLN A 101 -2.96 3.40 7.19
CA GLN A 101 -4.34 3.88 7.16
C GLN A 101 -4.64 4.81 8.33
N GLN A 102 -4.23 4.43 9.56
CA GLN A 102 -4.37 5.28 10.74
C GLN A 102 -3.61 6.60 10.60
N ALA A 103 -2.38 6.57 10.08
CA ALA A 103 -1.60 7.78 9.84
C ALA A 103 -2.27 8.72 8.82
N ARG A 104 -2.84 8.17 7.73
CA ARG A 104 -3.60 8.95 6.76
C ARG A 104 -4.84 9.58 7.38
N GLN A 105 -5.59 8.81 8.17
CA GLN A 105 -6.78 9.33 8.84
C GLN A 105 -6.43 10.43 9.82
N ALA A 106 -5.42 10.22 10.67
CA ALA A 106 -4.95 11.24 11.61
C ALA A 106 -4.48 12.53 10.91
N ALA A 107 -3.83 12.41 9.75
CA ALA A 107 -3.42 13.57 8.96
C ALA A 107 -4.63 14.35 8.40
N LEU A 108 -5.67 13.65 7.95
CA LEU A 108 -6.92 14.27 7.50
C LEU A 108 -7.65 14.96 8.66
N ASP A 109 -7.75 14.31 9.80
CA ASP A 109 -8.39 14.85 10.99
C ASP A 109 -7.65 16.11 11.50
N GLN A 110 -6.31 16.10 11.47
CA GLN A 110 -5.50 17.28 11.80
C GLN A 110 -5.74 18.43 10.82
N GLN A 111 -5.82 18.13 9.51
CA GLN A 111 -6.09 19.14 8.50
C GLN A 111 -7.48 19.74 8.69
N GLU A 112 -8.48 18.93 8.99
CA GLU A 112 -9.84 19.39 9.26
C GLU A 112 -9.90 20.23 10.54
N ALA A 113 -9.25 19.79 11.61
CA ALA A 113 -9.16 20.54 12.86
C ALA A 113 -8.51 21.92 12.64
N ALA A 114 -7.40 21.99 11.90
CA ALA A 114 -6.74 23.24 11.56
C ALA A 114 -7.64 24.16 10.73
N LYS A 115 -8.37 23.62 9.74
CA LYS A 115 -9.36 24.41 8.96
C LYS A 115 -10.48 24.95 9.83
N ARG A 116 -11.02 24.13 10.74
CA ARG A 116 -12.07 24.55 11.68
C ARG A 116 -11.58 25.62 12.65
N GLN A 117 -10.34 25.53 13.12
CA GLN A 117 -9.72 26.56 13.98
C GLN A 117 -9.57 27.88 13.21
N ALA A 118 -8.98 27.85 12.02
CA ALA A 118 -8.82 29.04 11.19
C ALA A 118 -10.16 29.71 10.83
N ALA A 119 -11.23 28.93 10.63
CA ALA A 119 -12.58 29.46 10.41
C ALA A 119 -13.11 30.19 11.66
N ARG A 120 -12.99 29.57 12.85
CA ARG A 120 -13.42 30.20 14.11
C ARG A 120 -12.66 31.49 14.40
N GLU A 121 -11.35 31.51 14.14
CA GLU A 121 -10.54 32.71 14.33
C GLU A 121 -10.99 33.86 13.41
N ARG A 122 -11.32 33.56 12.16
CA ARG A 122 -11.87 34.56 11.23
C ARG A 122 -13.21 35.09 11.68
N GLU A 123 -14.11 34.22 12.13
CA GLU A 123 -15.41 34.61 12.68
C GLU A 123 -15.24 35.52 13.91
N GLN A 124 -14.34 35.18 14.83
CA GLN A 124 -14.05 35.99 16.01
C GLN A 124 -13.46 37.36 15.64
N GLN A 125 -12.57 37.41 14.64
CA GLN A 125 -12.00 38.68 14.15
C GLN A 125 -13.07 39.55 13.50
N GLU A 126 -13.96 38.97 12.68
CA GLU A 126 -15.05 39.71 12.06
C GLU A 126 -16.03 40.23 13.11
N GLU A 127 -16.41 39.40 14.09
CA GLU A 127 -17.28 39.83 15.17
C GLU A 127 -16.64 40.93 16.02
N ALA A 128 -15.35 40.82 16.33
CA ALA A 128 -14.60 41.85 17.05
C ALA A 128 -14.55 43.15 16.24
N ALA A 129 -14.34 43.09 14.92
CA ALA A 129 -14.37 44.25 14.04
C ALA A 129 -15.75 44.92 14.02
N ARG A 130 -16.82 44.14 13.86
CA ARG A 130 -18.22 44.64 13.92
C ARG A 130 -18.51 45.30 15.26
N ARG A 131 -18.10 44.69 16.37
CA ARG A 131 -18.26 45.27 17.72
C ARG A 131 -17.47 46.57 17.87
N ALA A 132 -16.27 46.65 17.31
CA ALA A 132 -15.46 47.87 17.34
C ALA A 132 -16.10 49.00 16.53
N GLU A 133 -16.66 48.70 15.35
CA GLU A 133 -17.40 49.67 14.53
C GLU A 133 -18.64 50.22 15.26
N VAL A 134 -19.43 49.33 15.87
CA VAL A 134 -20.60 49.75 16.67
C VAL A 134 -20.17 50.60 17.86
N ALA A 135 -19.13 50.19 18.59
CA ALA A 135 -18.62 50.97 19.72
C ALA A 135 -18.07 52.34 19.29
N GLU A 136 -17.46 52.46 18.11
CA GLU A 136 -17.03 53.75 17.56
C GLU A 136 -18.22 54.64 17.19
N ALA A 137 -19.25 54.07 16.55
CA ALA A 137 -20.47 54.79 16.21
C ALA A 137 -21.18 55.32 17.46
N GLU A 138 -21.29 54.51 18.51
CA GLU A 138 -21.86 54.91 19.79
C GLU A 138 -21.06 56.03 20.46
N ARG A 139 -19.71 55.94 20.47
CA ARG A 139 -18.85 57.02 20.99
C ARG A 139 -19.06 58.33 20.24
N LYS A 140 -19.15 58.26 18.91
CA LYS A 140 -19.40 59.42 18.06
C LYS A 140 -20.78 60.02 18.32
N GLU A 141 -21.81 59.20 18.49
CA GLU A 141 -23.16 59.66 18.81
C GLU A 141 -23.22 60.32 20.20
N GLN A 142 -22.59 59.73 21.21
CA GLN A 142 -22.50 60.32 22.55
C GLN A 142 -21.75 61.66 22.55
N ALA A 143 -20.66 61.76 21.78
CA ALA A 143 -19.93 63.00 21.60
C ALA A 143 -20.78 64.07 20.88
N TRP A 144 -21.53 63.65 19.85
CA TRP A 144 -22.46 64.54 19.14
C TRP A 144 -23.57 65.06 20.05
N ALA A 145 -24.18 64.20 20.86
CA ALA A 145 -25.23 64.57 21.82
C ALA A 145 -24.74 65.59 22.87
N LYS A 146 -23.45 65.51 23.26
CA LYS A 146 -22.82 66.50 24.15
C LYS A 146 -22.51 67.82 23.43
N PHE A 147 -22.07 67.74 22.17
CA PHE A 147 -21.64 68.89 21.38
C PHE A 147 -22.81 69.77 20.91
N TYR A 148 -23.86 69.16 20.37
CA TYR A 148 -24.99 69.88 19.77
C TYR A 148 -26.16 70.01 20.75
N ARG A 149 -26.47 71.24 21.13
CA ARG A 149 -27.72 71.57 21.83
C ARG A 149 -28.64 72.32 20.89
N LYS A 150 -29.84 71.79 20.70
CA LYS A 150 -30.87 72.42 19.88
C LYS A 150 -31.28 73.76 20.49
N PRO A 151 -31.23 74.88 19.75
CA PRO A 151 -31.69 76.17 20.27
C PRO A 151 -33.20 76.14 20.53
N ALA A 152 -33.64 76.83 21.58
CA ALA A 152 -35.04 76.80 22.05
C ALA A 152 -36.05 77.24 20.97
N SER A 153 -35.65 78.18 20.10
CA SER A 153 -36.46 78.66 18.97
C SER A 153 -36.77 77.57 17.92
N CYS A 154 -36.01 76.48 17.91
CA CYS A 154 -36.18 75.39 16.96
C CYS A 154 -37.03 74.23 17.50
N ASN A 155 -37.56 74.31 18.73
CA ASN A 155 -38.31 73.21 19.33
C ASN A 155 -39.64 72.93 18.63
N ASP A 156 -40.38 73.97 18.23
CA ASP A 156 -41.79 73.81 17.79
C ASP A 156 -42.00 73.90 16.27
N ALA A 157 -41.01 74.36 15.49
CA ALA A 157 -41.11 74.41 14.04
C ALA A 157 -39.79 73.99 13.35
N MET A 158 -39.87 72.99 12.46
CA MET A 158 -38.78 72.67 11.51
C MET A 158 -38.70 73.75 10.43
N THR A 159 -38.19 74.92 10.80
CA THR A 159 -37.87 75.97 9.83
C THR A 159 -36.56 75.64 9.11
N MET A 160 -36.41 76.12 7.88
CA MET A 160 -35.16 75.98 7.12
C MET A 160 -33.94 76.56 7.86
N ALA A 161 -34.14 77.59 8.70
CA ALA A 161 -33.09 78.15 9.54
C ALA A 161 -32.55 77.12 10.54
N CYS A 162 -33.42 76.37 11.21
CA CYS A 162 -33.05 75.32 12.15
C CYS A 162 -32.30 74.16 11.48
N THR A 163 -32.72 73.77 10.28
CA THR A 163 -32.02 72.76 9.47
C THR A 163 -30.62 73.23 9.08
N ASN A 164 -30.49 74.49 8.67
CA ASN A 164 -29.19 75.08 8.31
C ASN A 164 -28.23 75.14 9.50
N ASP A 165 -28.71 75.50 10.69
CA ASP A 165 -27.90 75.51 11.93
C ASP A 165 -27.44 74.11 12.31
N TYR A 166 -28.32 73.10 12.23
CA TYR A 166 -27.94 71.70 12.45
C TYR A 166 -26.83 71.26 11.48
N ILE A 167 -26.95 71.59 10.19
CA ILE A 167 -25.94 71.24 9.17
C ILE A 167 -24.59 71.89 9.49
N ARG A 168 -24.58 73.17 9.91
CA ARG A 168 -23.36 73.87 10.31
C ARG A 168 -22.72 73.22 11.52
N ALA A 169 -23.50 72.98 12.58
CA ALA A 169 -23.02 72.32 13.79
C ALA A 169 -22.49 70.91 13.50
N LYS A 170 -23.13 70.15 12.61
CA LYS A 170 -22.68 68.81 12.21
C LYS A 170 -21.33 68.86 11.50
N ARG A 171 -21.15 69.78 10.54
CA ARG A 171 -19.85 69.96 9.84
C ARG A 171 -18.75 70.39 10.80
N ASP A 172 -19.05 71.26 11.75
CA ASP A 172 -18.09 71.72 12.75
C ASP A 172 -17.70 70.59 13.72
N PHE A 173 -18.67 69.80 14.16
CA PHE A 173 -18.43 68.60 14.97
C PHE A 173 -17.56 67.59 14.25
N GLU A 174 -17.92 67.20 13.02
CA GLU A 174 -17.15 66.21 12.25
C GLU A 174 -15.70 66.65 12.07
N ARG A 175 -15.48 67.94 11.82
CA ARG A 175 -14.13 68.52 11.66
C ARG A 175 -13.34 68.56 12.96
N LYS A 176 -13.99 68.77 14.12
CA LYS A 176 -13.33 68.71 15.45
C LYS A 176 -13.09 67.28 15.94
N TYR A 177 -14.06 66.39 15.71
CA TYR A 177 -13.96 64.97 16.06
C TYR A 177 -12.85 64.28 15.26
N ALA A 178 -12.73 64.56 13.95
CA ALA A 178 -11.66 64.03 13.12
C ALA A 178 -10.26 64.50 13.55
N LYS A 179 -10.15 65.64 14.25
CA LYS A 179 -8.89 66.16 14.80
C LYS A 179 -8.60 65.66 16.22
N GLY A 180 -9.54 64.98 16.87
CA GLY A 180 -9.43 64.56 18.28
C GLY A 180 -9.58 65.72 19.28
N GLU A 181 -10.27 66.81 18.91
CA GLU A 181 -10.45 68.00 19.76
C GLU A 181 -11.71 67.93 20.68
N LEU A 182 -12.38 66.78 20.79
CA LEU A 182 -13.66 66.58 21.50
C LEU A 182 -13.66 65.38 22.44
#